data_AF-A0A7S1RVA5-F1
#
_entry.id   AF-A0A7S1RVA5-F1
#
_cell.length_a   1.000
_cell.length_b   1.000
_cell.length_c   1.000
_cell.angle_alpha   90.00
_cell.angle_beta   90.00
_cell.angle_gamma   90.00
#
_symmetry.space_group_name_H-M   'P 1'
#
loop_
_entity.id
_entity.type
_entity.pdbx_description
1 polymer ?
#
loop_
_entity_poly.entity_id
_entity_poly.type
_entity_poly.pdbx_seq_one_letter_code
_entity_poly.pdbx_strand_id
1 'polypeptide(L)'
;QNPRALASATVGCPMAAAARAAAHFSGRFAVHPLLPGAAQLVADSCTGRLAPSWTPRAQEIMTKMQKLAACMPKYEEFLKKTNKRDLKKPHVFMNDAAQAKLAEFYLCCALQLRRDDVEAAGQDAERLLALAREVAMEEVEPFFQSCREFVSGYDQALHKRLDDTTIWREVDDGLFWHHSFEAAAPDAYAAYRAAALPPEASWPQRDDEAGVEAVIRSCNEAVAEGGAARPLAEQVYSAFLEASVTPVQASIRTALIDRGIIAGEVQYRQSE
;
A
#
# COMPACT_ATOMS: atom_id res chain seq x y z
N GLN A 1 -9.46 19.04 -49.30
CA GLN A 1 -10.16 19.22 -48.01
C GLN A 1 -10.28 17.84 -47.37
N ASN A 2 -10.07 17.73 -46.06
CA ASN A 2 -10.38 16.53 -45.25
C ASN A 2 -11.84 16.68 -44.74
N PRO A 3 -12.56 15.62 -44.33
CA PRO A 3 -12.33 15.14 -42.96
C PRO A 3 -12.52 13.62 -42.68
N ARG A 4 -11.73 13.16 -41.71
CA ARG A 4 -12.06 12.17 -40.66
C ARG A 4 -12.31 10.71 -41.08
N ALA A 5 -11.20 9.98 -41.19
CA ALA A 5 -11.11 8.72 -40.47
C ALA A 5 -11.06 8.99 -38.95
N LEU A 6 -11.91 8.33 -38.17
CA LEU A 6 -11.85 8.33 -36.70
C LEU A 6 -11.07 7.10 -36.24
N ALA A 7 -9.76 7.26 -36.05
CA ALA A 7 -8.96 6.28 -35.34
C ALA A 7 -9.41 6.26 -33.86
N SER A 8 -10.01 5.16 -33.43
CA SER A 8 -10.27 4.94 -32.00
C SER A 8 -8.93 4.72 -31.32
N ALA A 9 -8.50 5.72 -30.54
CA ALA A 9 -7.28 5.61 -29.76
C ALA A 9 -7.44 4.47 -28.75
N THR A 10 -6.51 3.52 -28.78
CA THR A 10 -6.48 2.38 -27.84
C THR A 10 -6.13 2.89 -26.45
N VAL A 11 -7.12 3.37 -25.69
CA VAL A 11 -6.96 3.75 -24.29
C VAL A 11 -6.55 2.50 -23.53
N GLY A 12 -5.28 2.44 -23.13
CA GLY A 12 -4.71 1.32 -22.38
C GLY A 12 -5.51 1.09 -21.11
N CYS A 13 -6.22 -0.03 -21.03
CA CYS A 13 -7.12 -0.33 -19.92
C CYS A 13 -6.34 -0.30 -18.58
N PRO A 14 -6.76 0.50 -17.58
CA PRO A 14 -6.05 0.58 -16.30
C PRO A 14 -5.96 -0.78 -15.57
N MET A 15 -6.90 -1.71 -15.82
CA MET A 15 -6.78 -3.09 -15.32
C MET A 15 -5.56 -3.81 -15.89
N ALA A 16 -5.17 -3.54 -17.15
CA ALA A 16 -3.99 -4.13 -17.75
C ALA A 16 -2.69 -3.55 -17.16
N ALA A 17 -2.74 -2.39 -16.50
CA ALA A 17 -1.62 -1.83 -15.74
C ALA A 17 -1.59 -2.39 -14.30
N ALA A 18 -2.74 -2.44 -13.61
CA ALA A 18 -2.85 -3.04 -12.28
C ALA A 18 -2.51 -4.54 -12.28
N ALA A 19 -3.00 -5.31 -13.25
CA ALA A 19 -2.66 -6.72 -13.42
C ALA A 19 -1.18 -6.93 -13.79
N ARG A 20 -0.56 -6.01 -14.54
CA ARG A 20 0.90 -6.03 -14.78
C ARG A 20 1.70 -5.73 -13.51
N ALA A 21 1.27 -4.77 -12.70
CA ALA A 21 1.89 -4.47 -11.42
C ALA A 21 1.80 -5.66 -10.45
N ALA A 22 0.64 -6.32 -10.37
CA ALA A 22 0.46 -7.54 -9.58
C ALA A 22 1.28 -8.73 -10.10
N ALA A 23 1.36 -8.91 -11.42
CA ALA A 23 2.14 -9.99 -12.06
C ALA A 23 3.67 -9.89 -11.87
N HIS A 24 4.18 -8.76 -11.35
CA HIS A 24 5.59 -8.63 -10.97
C HIS A 24 5.90 -9.20 -9.57
N PHE A 25 4.90 -9.58 -8.77
CA PHE A 25 5.08 -10.25 -7.48
C PHE A 25 4.79 -11.75 -7.62
N SER A 26 5.83 -12.58 -7.59
CA SER A 26 5.73 -14.04 -7.55
C SER A 26 5.95 -14.59 -6.12
N GLY A 27 5.29 -15.72 -5.82
CA GLY A 27 5.33 -16.36 -4.49
C GLY A 27 4.26 -15.85 -3.52
N ARG A 28 4.41 -16.17 -2.22
CA ARG A 28 3.45 -15.89 -1.13
C ARG A 28 3.12 -14.39 -0.89
N PHE A 29 3.69 -13.48 -1.65
CA PHE A 29 3.43 -12.03 -1.61
C PHE A 29 2.69 -11.49 -2.83
N ALA A 30 2.19 -12.37 -3.72
CA ALA A 30 1.23 -11.99 -4.73
C ALA A 30 -0.07 -11.50 -4.08
N VAL A 31 -0.28 -10.19 -4.05
CA VAL A 31 -1.61 -9.59 -3.84
C VAL A 31 -2.46 -10.04 -5.02
N HIS A 32 -3.26 -11.08 -4.76
CA HIS A 32 -3.61 -12.08 -5.77
C HIS A 32 -4.73 -11.59 -6.68
N PRO A 33 -4.72 -11.95 -7.97
CA PRO A 33 -5.84 -11.68 -8.85
C PRO A 33 -7.12 -12.33 -8.33
N LEU A 34 -8.17 -11.53 -8.42
CA LEU A 34 -9.55 -11.85 -8.12
C LEU A 34 -10.09 -12.88 -9.13
N LEU A 35 -10.92 -13.88 -8.80
CA LEU A 35 -11.55 -14.33 -7.54
C LEU A 35 -12.18 -15.74 -7.77
N PRO A 36 -12.64 -16.46 -6.72
CA PRO A 36 -13.87 -17.26 -6.89
C PRO A 36 -14.95 -17.04 -5.81
N GLY A 37 -16.21 -17.20 -6.22
CA GLY A 37 -17.37 -17.27 -5.32
C GLY A 37 -17.84 -15.92 -4.76
N ALA A 38 -17.82 -15.79 -3.43
CA ALA A 38 -18.57 -14.76 -2.70
C ALA A 38 -18.10 -13.33 -2.97
N ALA A 39 -16.79 -13.06 -2.94
CA ALA A 39 -16.30 -11.71 -3.21
C ALA A 39 -16.38 -11.32 -4.70
N GLN A 40 -16.61 -12.28 -5.63
CA GLN A 40 -16.90 -11.97 -7.03
C GLN A 40 -18.34 -11.45 -7.15
N LEU A 41 -19.28 -12.07 -6.43
CA LEU A 41 -20.64 -11.58 -6.30
C LEU A 41 -20.72 -10.21 -5.63
N VAL A 42 -19.91 -9.91 -4.61
CA VAL A 42 -19.83 -8.56 -4.03
C VAL A 42 -19.25 -7.56 -5.04
N ALA A 43 -18.17 -7.90 -5.74
CA ALA A 43 -17.55 -7.04 -6.74
C ALA A 43 -18.47 -6.76 -7.95
N ASP A 44 -19.24 -7.76 -8.41
CA ASP A 44 -20.19 -7.65 -9.51
C ASP A 44 -21.53 -7.00 -9.08
N SER A 45 -21.88 -7.09 -7.79
CA SER A 45 -23.00 -6.35 -7.18
C SER A 45 -22.71 -4.85 -7.03
N CYS A 46 -21.43 -4.47 -6.94
CA CYS A 46 -21.02 -3.07 -6.89
C CYS A 46 -21.07 -2.47 -8.31
N THR A 47 -22.04 -1.58 -8.56
CA THR A 47 -22.17 -0.86 -9.86
C THR A 47 -20.99 0.07 -10.17
N GLY A 48 -20.12 0.33 -9.20
CA GLY A 48 -18.78 0.86 -9.40
C GLY A 48 -17.75 -0.05 -8.71
N ARG A 49 -16.68 -0.43 -9.42
CA ARG A 49 -15.59 -1.25 -8.87
C ARG A 49 -14.95 -0.54 -7.67
N LEU A 50 -15.09 -1.12 -6.48
CA LEU A 50 -14.45 -0.63 -5.27
C LEU A 50 -12.93 -0.84 -5.36
N ALA A 51 -12.19 0.23 -5.61
CA ALA A 51 -10.75 0.26 -5.48
C ALA A 51 -10.38 0.76 -4.07
N PRO A 52 -9.39 0.16 -3.39
CA PRO A 52 -8.96 0.65 -2.08
C PRO A 52 -8.48 2.10 -2.13
N SER A 53 -8.90 2.91 -1.17
CA SER A 53 -8.66 4.36 -1.12
C SER A 53 -7.16 4.71 -1.08
N TRP A 54 -6.36 3.83 -0.48
CA TRP A 54 -4.91 3.97 -0.33
C TRP A 54 -4.12 3.77 -1.63
N THR A 55 -4.71 3.14 -2.66
CA THR A 55 -3.98 2.70 -3.87
C THR A 55 -3.25 3.82 -4.61
N PRO A 56 -3.89 4.99 -4.91
CA PRO A 56 -3.21 6.06 -5.64
C PRO A 56 -2.03 6.64 -4.85
N ARG A 57 -2.23 6.88 -3.54
CA ARG A 57 -1.19 7.41 -2.64
C ARG A 57 -0.01 6.43 -2.49
N ALA A 58 -0.27 5.13 -2.40
CA ALA A 58 0.78 4.12 -2.38
C ALA A 58 1.58 4.10 -3.68
N GLN A 59 0.92 4.19 -4.84
CA GLN A 59 1.58 4.23 -6.15
C GLN A 59 2.46 5.47 -6.32
N GLU A 60 1.98 6.65 -5.91
CA GLU A 60 2.76 7.89 -5.89
C GLU A 60 4.01 7.75 -5.00
N ILE A 61 3.83 7.22 -3.78
CA ILE A 61 4.92 7.02 -2.83
C ILE A 61 5.97 6.06 -3.39
N MET A 62 5.58 4.89 -3.91
CA MET A 62 6.50 3.93 -4.50
C MET A 62 7.26 4.53 -5.69
N THR A 63 6.56 5.25 -6.57
CA THR A 63 7.15 5.89 -7.75
C THR A 63 8.20 6.95 -7.36
N LYS A 64 7.88 7.83 -6.40
CA LYS A 64 8.83 8.86 -5.95
C LYS A 64 9.98 8.27 -5.10
N MET A 65 9.71 7.23 -4.31
CA MET A 65 10.74 6.47 -3.59
C MET A 65 11.73 5.78 -4.54
N GLN A 66 11.27 5.21 -5.65
CA GLN A 66 12.13 4.62 -6.68
C GLN A 66 13.04 5.68 -7.34
N LYS A 67 12.49 6.83 -7.75
CA LYS A 67 13.28 7.94 -8.29
C LYS A 67 14.37 8.43 -7.33
N LEU A 68 14.03 8.55 -6.04
CA LEU A 68 14.96 9.01 -5.01
C LEU A 68 15.88 7.92 -4.44
N ALA A 69 15.69 6.65 -4.82
CA ALA A 69 16.46 5.52 -4.27
C ALA A 69 17.97 5.69 -4.50
N ALA A 70 18.38 6.21 -5.66
CA ALA A 70 19.78 6.50 -5.99
C ALA A 70 20.40 7.60 -5.11
N CYS A 71 19.59 8.49 -4.54
CA CYS A 71 20.05 9.56 -3.65
C CYS A 71 20.26 9.08 -2.20
N MET A 72 19.60 7.99 -1.80
CA MET A 72 19.56 7.55 -0.40
C MET A 72 20.93 7.25 0.25
N PRO A 73 21.96 6.73 -0.47
CA PRO A 73 23.31 6.61 0.10
C PRO A 73 23.91 7.94 0.57
N LYS A 74 23.53 9.08 -0.04
CA LYS A 74 23.94 10.43 0.41
C LYS A 74 23.22 10.84 1.70
N TYR A 75 21.95 10.46 1.84
CA TYR A 75 21.22 10.65 3.11
C TYR A 75 21.86 9.84 4.25
N GLU A 76 22.30 8.61 3.98
CA GLU A 76 23.04 7.82 4.97
C GLU A 76 24.40 8.44 5.35
N GLU A 77 25.13 9.04 4.39
CA GLU A 77 26.36 9.80 4.71
C GLU A 77 26.05 10.97 5.67
N PHE A 78 24.95 11.70 5.44
CA PHE A 78 24.44 12.74 6.35
C PHE A 78 24.12 12.18 7.75
N LEU A 79 23.39 11.06 7.84
CA LEU A 79 23.06 10.43 9.12
C LEU A 79 24.30 9.94 9.88
N LYS A 80 25.33 9.45 9.18
CA LYS A 80 26.63 9.07 9.77
C LYS A 80 27.42 10.25 10.33
N LYS A 81 27.18 11.48 9.86
CA LYS A 81 27.80 12.73 10.35
C LYS A 81 26.95 13.48 11.38
N THR A 82 25.70 13.09 11.57
CA THR A 82 24.75 13.75 12.47
C THR A 82 24.70 13.04 13.81
N ASN A 83 24.76 13.79 14.91
CA ASN A 83 24.53 13.21 16.23
C ASN A 83 23.02 12.94 16.39
N LYS A 84 22.65 11.70 16.73
CA LYS A 84 21.25 11.27 16.90
C LYS A 84 20.49 12.07 17.99
N ARG A 85 21.20 12.82 18.85
CA ARG A 85 20.60 13.73 19.84
C ARG A 85 20.13 15.06 19.23
N ASP A 86 20.74 15.49 18.14
CA ASP A 86 20.48 16.79 17.51
C ASP A 86 19.20 16.73 16.67
N LEU A 87 18.95 15.59 16.01
CA LEU A 87 17.71 15.28 15.27
C LEU A 87 16.43 15.28 16.13
N LYS A 88 16.55 15.25 17.47
CA LYS A 88 15.42 15.18 18.41
C LYS A 88 14.93 16.54 18.91
N LYS A 89 15.62 17.63 18.56
CA LYS A 89 15.30 18.97 19.05
C LYS A 89 15.10 19.94 17.89
N PRO A 90 13.94 20.61 17.76
CA PRO A 90 13.84 21.75 16.87
C PRO A 90 14.89 22.80 17.29
N HIS A 91 15.54 23.42 16.30
CA HIS A 91 16.57 24.46 16.45
C HIS A 91 17.94 24.04 17.01
N VAL A 92 18.34 22.75 16.98
CA VAL A 92 19.76 22.40 17.18
C VAL A 92 20.53 22.60 15.87
N PHE A 93 21.58 23.43 15.93
CA PHE A 93 22.52 23.61 14.83
C PHE A 93 23.24 22.29 14.52
N MET A 94 22.90 21.68 13.38
CA MET A 94 23.71 20.62 12.79
C MET A 94 25.14 21.12 12.55
N ASN A 95 26.15 20.28 12.79
CA ASN A 95 27.53 20.62 12.46
C ASN A 95 27.71 20.81 10.94
N ASP A 96 28.67 21.65 10.54
CA ASP A 96 28.88 22.05 9.14
C ASP A 96 29.10 20.85 8.20
N ALA A 97 29.75 19.79 8.67
CA ALA A 97 29.97 18.57 7.88
C ALA A 97 28.66 17.79 7.63
N ALA A 98 27.73 17.79 8.58
CA ALA A 98 26.39 17.23 8.40
C ALA A 98 25.53 18.13 7.50
N GLN A 99 25.63 19.46 7.61
CA GLN A 99 24.95 20.40 6.72
C GLN A 99 25.42 20.24 5.27
N ALA A 100 26.73 20.15 5.04
CA ALA A 100 27.31 19.91 3.71
C ALA A 100 26.81 18.58 3.11
N LYS A 101 26.74 17.51 3.90
CA LYS A 101 26.22 16.22 3.43
C LYS A 101 24.72 16.21 3.16
N LEU A 102 23.94 16.99 3.91
CA LEU A 102 22.52 17.18 3.64
C LEU A 102 22.31 18.01 2.35
N ALA A 103 23.16 19.02 2.09
CA ALA A 103 23.16 19.76 0.83
C ALA A 103 23.57 18.87 -0.37
N GLU A 104 24.60 18.03 -0.23
CA GLU A 104 24.95 17.01 -1.25
C GLU A 104 23.76 16.09 -1.57
N PHE A 105 23.01 15.65 -0.55
CA PHE A 105 21.81 14.83 -0.73
C PHE A 105 20.72 15.57 -1.52
N TYR A 106 20.34 16.79 -1.12
CA TYR A 106 19.30 17.53 -1.84
C TYR A 106 19.71 17.94 -3.26
N LEU A 107 21.00 18.23 -3.49
CA LEU A 107 21.52 18.46 -4.84
C LEU A 107 21.46 17.18 -5.70
N CYS A 108 21.70 16.02 -5.11
CA CYS A 108 21.50 14.72 -5.76
C CYS A 108 20.01 14.49 -6.08
N CYS A 109 19.08 14.89 -5.20
CA CYS A 109 17.65 14.88 -5.48
C CYS A 109 17.28 15.85 -6.62
N ALA A 110 17.87 17.05 -6.66
CA ALA A 110 17.64 18.02 -7.73
C ALA A 110 18.05 17.45 -9.10
N LEU A 111 19.17 16.74 -9.19
CA LEU A 111 19.59 16.02 -10.41
C LEU A 111 18.59 14.94 -10.88
N GLN A 112 17.78 14.35 -9.98
CA GLN A 112 16.77 13.34 -10.33
C GLN A 112 15.37 13.93 -10.60
N LEU A 113 15.06 15.10 -10.04
CA LEU A 113 13.72 15.71 -10.07
C LEU A 113 13.63 16.92 -11.03
N ARG A 114 14.67 17.75 -11.07
CA ARG A 114 14.76 19.03 -11.80
C ARG A 114 16.05 19.11 -12.62
N ARG A 115 16.31 18.07 -13.42
CA ARG A 115 17.56 17.93 -14.18
C ARG A 115 17.87 19.16 -15.04
N ASP A 116 16.88 19.68 -15.76
CA ASP A 116 17.03 20.82 -16.67
C ASP A 116 17.45 22.10 -15.91
N ASP A 117 16.94 22.31 -14.70
CA ASP A 117 17.32 23.44 -13.84
C ASP A 117 18.76 23.31 -13.33
N VAL A 118 19.21 22.09 -13.03
CA VAL A 118 20.62 21.82 -12.66
C VAL A 118 21.55 22.06 -13.86
N GLU A 119 21.17 21.60 -15.05
CA GLU A 119 21.93 21.84 -16.28
C GLU A 119 21.97 23.36 -16.62
N ALA A 120 20.89 24.10 -16.38
CA ALA A 120 20.82 25.55 -16.55
C ALA A 120 21.57 26.36 -15.47
N ALA A 121 21.83 25.78 -14.29
CA ALA A 121 22.68 26.36 -13.26
C ALA A 121 24.19 26.11 -13.53
N GLY A 122 24.52 24.99 -14.19
CA GLY A 122 25.87 24.70 -14.67
C GLY A 122 26.89 24.54 -13.53
N GLN A 123 27.79 25.51 -13.37
CA GLN A 123 28.82 25.54 -12.32
C GLN A 123 28.59 26.64 -11.26
N ASP A 124 27.46 27.33 -11.29
CA ASP A 124 27.11 28.37 -10.32
C ASP A 124 26.76 27.73 -8.96
N ALA A 125 27.70 27.80 -8.02
CA ALA A 125 27.55 27.18 -6.71
C ALA A 125 26.41 27.79 -5.87
N GLU A 126 26.17 29.11 -5.97
CA GLU A 126 25.08 29.75 -5.22
C GLU A 126 23.72 29.33 -5.77
N ARG A 127 23.59 29.28 -7.10
CA ARG A 127 22.36 28.83 -7.77
C ARG A 127 22.08 27.34 -7.57
N LEU A 128 23.12 26.49 -7.56
CA LEU A 128 22.98 25.06 -7.24
C LEU A 128 22.54 24.84 -5.77
N LEU A 129 23.04 25.64 -4.83
CA LEU A 129 22.61 25.59 -3.43
C LEU A 129 21.17 26.11 -3.23
N ALA A 130 20.77 27.15 -3.96
CA ALA A 130 19.39 27.64 -3.99
C ALA A 130 18.43 26.56 -4.51
N LEU A 131 18.75 25.96 -5.66
CA LEU A 131 17.97 24.87 -6.26
C LEU A 131 17.87 23.64 -5.35
N ALA A 132 18.96 23.26 -4.68
CA ALA A 132 18.93 22.18 -3.69
C ALA A 132 17.98 22.49 -2.52
N ARG A 133 17.93 23.75 -2.05
CA ARG A 133 17.00 24.20 -1.00
C ARG A 133 15.54 24.21 -1.47
N GLU A 134 15.27 24.65 -2.69
CA GLU A 134 13.93 24.61 -3.30
C GLU A 134 13.44 23.17 -3.40
N VAL A 135 14.23 22.26 -3.96
CA VAL A 135 13.90 20.83 -4.07
C VAL A 135 13.70 20.18 -2.69
N ALA A 136 14.49 20.57 -1.68
CA ALA A 136 14.28 20.12 -0.31
C ALA A 136 12.89 20.53 0.22
N MET A 137 12.54 21.81 0.11
CA MET A 137 11.32 22.39 0.69
C MET A 137 10.05 22.04 -0.08
N GLU A 138 10.11 21.98 -1.41
CA GLU A 138 8.93 21.82 -2.27
C GLU A 138 8.64 20.34 -2.60
N GLU A 139 9.68 19.49 -2.60
CA GLU A 139 9.55 18.15 -3.16
C GLU A 139 9.99 17.00 -2.25
N VAL A 140 11.11 17.12 -1.53
CA VAL A 140 11.70 16.01 -0.77
C VAL A 140 11.12 15.92 0.63
N GLU A 141 11.10 17.00 1.41
CA GLU A 141 10.52 16.98 2.75
C GLU A 141 8.99 16.81 2.75
N PRO A 142 8.20 17.44 1.84
CA PRO A 142 6.77 17.13 1.71
C PRO A 142 6.51 15.67 1.31
N PHE A 143 7.39 15.07 0.51
CA PHE A 143 7.31 13.64 0.19
C PHE A 143 7.59 12.76 1.40
N PHE A 144 8.67 13.02 2.15
CA PHE A 144 8.95 12.29 3.39
C PHE A 144 7.83 12.47 4.42
N GLN A 145 7.23 13.65 4.51
CA GLN A 145 6.07 13.89 5.36
C GLN A 145 4.85 13.06 4.91
N SER A 146 4.53 13.02 3.62
CA SER A 146 3.47 12.16 3.09
C SER A 146 3.73 10.66 3.35
N CYS A 147 5.00 10.23 3.29
CA CYS A 147 5.40 8.87 3.66
C CYS A 147 5.19 8.59 5.16
N ARG A 148 5.56 9.53 6.06
CA ARG A 148 5.34 9.43 7.51
C ARG A 148 3.85 9.28 7.83
N GLU A 149 3.01 10.11 7.22
CA GLU A 149 1.56 10.05 7.36
C GLU A 149 0.97 8.74 6.84
N PHE A 150 1.40 8.28 5.67
CA PHE A 150 0.90 7.03 5.08
C PHE A 150 1.13 5.81 5.98
N VAL A 151 2.26 5.76 6.68
CA VAL A 151 2.56 4.67 7.63
C VAL A 151 2.15 4.97 9.08
N SER A 152 1.57 6.14 9.36
CA SER A 152 1.26 6.54 10.74
C SER A 152 0.14 5.68 11.37
N GLY A 153 -0.81 5.22 10.55
CA GLY A 153 -1.88 4.29 10.94
C GLY A 153 -1.53 2.82 10.78
N TYR A 154 -0.26 2.43 10.70
CA TYR A 154 0.14 1.03 10.54
C TYR A 154 -0.21 0.19 11.80
N ASP A 155 -1.24 -0.64 11.68
CA ASP A 155 -1.62 -1.61 12.69
C ASP A 155 -0.89 -2.95 12.47
N GLN A 156 0.11 -3.20 13.32
CA GLN A 156 0.89 -4.44 13.33
C GLN A 156 0.07 -5.67 13.77
N ALA A 157 -0.93 -5.50 14.63
CA ALA A 157 -1.76 -6.60 15.11
C ALA A 157 -2.79 -7.02 14.04
N LEU A 158 -3.38 -6.06 13.33
CA LEU A 158 -4.18 -6.34 12.13
C LEU A 158 -3.33 -6.97 11.01
N HIS A 159 -2.15 -6.42 10.74
CA HIS A 159 -1.23 -7.01 9.75
C HIS A 159 -0.92 -8.47 10.08
N LYS A 160 -0.54 -8.77 11.32
CA LYS A 160 -0.25 -10.14 11.74
C LYS A 160 -1.49 -11.03 11.60
N ARG A 161 -2.66 -10.60 12.07
CA ARG A 161 -3.90 -11.41 11.94
C ARG A 161 -4.20 -11.75 10.48
N LEU A 162 -4.04 -10.81 9.55
CA LEU A 162 -4.24 -11.04 8.12
C LEU A 162 -3.16 -11.95 7.52
N ASP A 163 -1.90 -11.79 7.92
CA ASP A 163 -0.79 -12.66 7.51
C ASP A 163 -0.99 -14.11 8.01
N ASP A 164 -1.46 -14.28 9.25
CA ASP A 164 -1.83 -15.57 9.85
C ASP A 164 -2.99 -16.26 9.08
N THR A 165 -3.85 -15.51 8.35
CA THR A 165 -4.89 -16.13 7.49
C THR A 165 -4.35 -16.72 6.19
N THR A 166 -3.16 -16.33 5.74
CA THR A 166 -2.63 -16.73 4.41
C THR A 166 -2.44 -18.25 4.29
N ILE A 167 -2.28 -18.96 5.41
CA ILE A 167 -2.21 -20.42 5.47
C ILE A 167 -3.44 -21.10 4.84
N TRP A 168 -4.62 -20.48 4.92
CA TRP A 168 -5.87 -21.06 4.43
C TRP A 168 -5.98 -21.05 2.91
N ARG A 169 -5.24 -20.19 2.19
CA ARG A 169 -5.21 -20.22 0.71
C ARG A 169 -4.61 -21.52 0.18
N GLU A 170 -3.71 -22.15 0.92
CA GLU A 170 -3.13 -23.46 0.54
C GLU A 170 -4.08 -24.63 0.89
N VAL A 171 -5.31 -24.31 1.33
CA VAL A 171 -6.31 -25.26 1.84
C VAL A 171 -7.63 -25.11 1.08
N ASP A 172 -8.29 -23.97 1.23
CA ASP A 172 -9.59 -23.67 0.63
C ASP A 172 -9.80 -22.13 0.59
N ASP A 173 -10.23 -21.63 -0.57
CA ASP A 173 -10.45 -20.18 -0.77
C ASP A 173 -11.58 -19.63 0.11
N GLY A 174 -12.62 -20.42 0.39
CA GLY A 174 -13.73 -20.05 1.27
C GLY A 174 -13.30 -19.80 2.71
N LEU A 175 -12.52 -20.72 3.29
CA LEU A 175 -11.92 -20.59 4.62
C LEU A 175 -10.92 -19.43 4.67
N PHE A 176 -10.15 -19.20 3.60
CA PHE A 176 -9.29 -18.02 3.48
C PHE A 176 -10.10 -16.72 3.56
N TRP A 177 -11.20 -16.59 2.79
CA TRP A 177 -12.05 -15.40 2.84
C TRP A 177 -12.77 -15.25 4.18
N HIS A 178 -13.25 -16.34 4.77
CA HIS A 178 -13.88 -16.36 6.10
C HIS A 178 -12.96 -15.70 7.16
N HIS A 179 -11.76 -16.24 7.33
CA HIS A 179 -10.82 -15.73 8.35
C HIS A 179 -10.30 -14.34 7.99
N SER A 180 -10.12 -14.02 6.70
CA SER A 180 -9.69 -12.68 6.26
C SER A 180 -10.71 -11.60 6.62
N PHE A 181 -12.01 -11.87 6.44
CA PHE A 181 -13.08 -10.94 6.79
C PHE A 181 -13.28 -10.83 8.31
N GLU A 182 -13.16 -11.93 9.05
CA GLU A 182 -13.17 -11.93 10.52
C GLU A 182 -12.00 -11.12 11.11
N ALA A 183 -10.81 -11.20 10.51
CA ALA A 183 -9.65 -10.43 10.93
C ALA A 183 -9.77 -8.92 10.61
N ALA A 184 -10.26 -8.58 9.41
CA ALA A 184 -10.36 -7.20 8.95
C ALA A 184 -11.56 -6.42 9.50
N ALA A 185 -12.70 -7.09 9.68
CA ALA A 185 -14.00 -6.44 9.91
C ALA A 185 -14.90 -7.25 10.86
N PRO A 186 -14.45 -7.60 12.08
CA PRO A 186 -15.11 -8.59 12.95
C PRO A 186 -16.60 -8.29 13.19
N ASP A 187 -16.94 -7.05 13.55
CA ASP A 187 -18.33 -6.68 13.87
C ASP A 187 -19.24 -6.68 12.62
N ALA A 188 -18.76 -6.11 11.51
CA ALA A 188 -19.51 -6.07 10.25
C ALA A 188 -19.66 -7.47 9.65
N TYR A 189 -18.66 -8.34 9.81
CA TYR A 189 -18.68 -9.71 9.33
C TYR A 189 -19.56 -10.62 10.19
N ALA A 190 -19.59 -10.41 11.51
CA ALA A 190 -20.57 -11.06 12.38
C ALA A 190 -22.01 -10.67 12.00
N ALA A 191 -22.27 -9.37 11.74
CA ALA A 191 -23.57 -8.88 11.27
C ALA A 191 -23.94 -9.48 9.89
N TYR A 192 -23.00 -9.52 8.95
CA TYR A 192 -23.19 -10.16 7.64
C TYR A 192 -23.56 -11.64 7.79
N ARG A 193 -22.81 -12.41 8.59
CA ARG A 193 -23.09 -13.83 8.86
C ARG A 193 -24.49 -14.04 9.43
N ALA A 194 -24.90 -13.22 10.39
CA ALA A 194 -26.24 -13.29 10.99
C ALA A 194 -27.39 -12.94 10.00
N ALA A 195 -27.09 -12.24 8.91
CA ALA A 195 -28.05 -11.91 7.85
C ALA A 195 -28.03 -12.89 6.67
N ALA A 196 -26.94 -13.63 6.47
CA ALA A 196 -26.71 -14.48 5.29
C ALA A 196 -26.79 -16.00 5.58
N LEU A 197 -26.77 -16.40 6.85
CA LEU A 197 -26.75 -17.80 7.27
C LEU A 197 -27.84 -18.09 8.34
N PRO A 198 -28.36 -19.33 8.41
CA PRO A 198 -29.22 -19.76 9.52
C PRO A 198 -28.56 -19.59 10.90
N PRO A 199 -29.32 -19.38 11.99
CA PRO A 199 -28.76 -19.19 13.34
C PRO A 199 -27.86 -20.33 13.84
N GLU A 200 -28.17 -21.56 13.43
CA GLU A 200 -27.44 -22.79 13.74
C GLU A 200 -26.22 -23.05 12.82
N ALA A 201 -26.01 -22.23 11.79
CA ALA A 201 -24.93 -22.44 10.83
C ALA A 201 -23.56 -21.96 11.38
N SER A 202 -22.63 -22.91 11.52
CA SER A 202 -21.24 -22.65 11.85
C SER A 202 -20.37 -22.74 10.59
N TRP A 203 -19.19 -22.10 10.60
CA TRP A 203 -18.19 -22.39 9.58
C TRP A 203 -17.65 -23.81 9.78
N PRO A 204 -17.56 -24.64 8.72
CA PRO A 204 -17.12 -26.02 8.84
C PRO A 204 -15.66 -26.15 9.25
N GLN A 205 -15.27 -27.39 9.58
CA GLN A 205 -13.87 -27.74 9.80
C GLN A 205 -13.10 -27.75 8.48
N ARG A 206 -11.77 -27.67 8.60
CA ARG A 206 -10.81 -27.64 7.49
C ARG A 206 -11.08 -28.68 6.39
N ASP A 207 -11.44 -29.89 6.80
CA ASP A 207 -11.53 -31.06 5.91
C ASP A 207 -12.97 -31.33 5.41
N ASP A 208 -13.91 -30.40 5.66
CA ASP A 208 -15.33 -30.50 5.25
C ASP A 208 -15.64 -29.60 4.04
N GLU A 209 -15.06 -29.95 2.89
CA GLU A 209 -15.24 -29.24 1.61
C GLU A 209 -16.73 -29.05 1.25
N ALA A 210 -17.55 -30.08 1.48
CA ALA A 210 -18.98 -30.07 1.16
C ALA A 210 -19.78 -29.11 2.05
N GLY A 211 -19.45 -29.05 3.34
CA GLY A 211 -19.98 -28.04 4.25
C GLY A 211 -19.57 -26.63 3.83
N VAL A 212 -18.32 -26.44 3.40
CA VAL A 212 -17.80 -25.12 3.01
C VAL A 212 -18.52 -24.62 1.76
N GLU A 213 -18.68 -25.48 0.75
CA GLU A 213 -19.44 -25.15 -0.45
C GLU A 213 -20.91 -24.77 -0.12
N ALA A 214 -21.54 -25.48 0.82
CA ALA A 214 -22.92 -25.18 1.25
C ALA A 214 -23.03 -23.81 1.95
N VAL A 215 -22.08 -23.45 2.82
CA VAL A 215 -22.05 -22.13 3.48
C VAL A 215 -21.80 -21.01 2.48
N ILE A 216 -20.88 -21.21 1.52
CA ILE A 216 -20.64 -20.26 0.42
C ILE A 216 -21.90 -20.09 -0.44
N ARG A 217 -22.61 -21.19 -0.74
CA ARG A 217 -23.86 -21.15 -1.52
C ARG A 217 -24.94 -20.32 -0.82
N SER A 218 -25.18 -20.55 0.47
CA SER A 218 -26.12 -19.76 1.29
C SER A 218 -25.75 -18.27 1.31
N CYS A 219 -24.46 -17.96 1.45
CA CYS A 219 -23.95 -16.58 1.37
C CYS A 219 -24.25 -15.93 0.01
N ASN A 220 -24.00 -16.65 -1.08
CA ASN A 220 -24.20 -16.17 -2.44
C ASN A 220 -25.69 -15.90 -2.73
N GLU A 221 -26.58 -16.80 -2.29
CA GLU A 221 -28.03 -16.67 -2.45
C GLU A 221 -28.55 -15.44 -1.70
N ALA A 222 -28.19 -15.27 -0.42
CA ALA A 222 -28.60 -14.12 0.40
C ALA A 222 -28.13 -12.75 -0.15
N VAL A 223 -26.95 -12.70 -0.78
CA VAL A 223 -26.43 -11.49 -1.46
C VAL A 223 -27.16 -11.26 -2.80
N ALA A 224 -27.40 -12.31 -3.58
CA ALA A 224 -28.06 -12.23 -4.88
C ALA A 224 -29.54 -11.80 -4.78
N GLU A 225 -30.24 -12.21 -3.72
CA GLU A 225 -31.60 -11.74 -3.40
C GLU A 225 -31.67 -10.23 -3.10
N GLY A 226 -30.53 -9.58 -2.82
CA GLY A 226 -30.47 -8.14 -2.59
C GLY A 226 -31.06 -7.68 -1.25
N GLY A 227 -31.29 -8.61 -0.32
CA GLY A 227 -31.74 -8.33 1.04
C GLY A 227 -30.68 -7.69 1.93
N ALA A 228 -30.90 -7.73 3.25
CA ALA A 228 -30.03 -7.09 4.24
C ALA A 228 -28.56 -7.58 4.21
N ALA A 229 -28.30 -8.80 3.72
CA ALA A 229 -26.96 -9.36 3.60
C ALA A 229 -26.07 -8.60 2.58
N ARG A 230 -26.64 -8.04 1.50
CA ARG A 230 -25.88 -7.37 0.44
C ARG A 230 -25.10 -6.12 0.91
N PRO A 231 -25.72 -5.09 1.52
CA PRO A 231 -24.97 -3.91 1.99
C PRO A 231 -23.97 -4.26 3.10
N LEU A 232 -24.23 -5.31 3.90
CA LEU A 232 -23.28 -5.81 4.90
C LEU A 232 -22.07 -6.49 4.24
N ALA A 233 -22.27 -7.25 3.16
CA ALA A 233 -21.18 -7.85 2.38
C ALA A 233 -20.30 -6.76 1.72
N GLU A 234 -20.92 -5.72 1.15
CA GLU A 234 -20.24 -4.55 0.60
C GLU A 234 -19.42 -3.81 1.68
N GLN A 235 -19.95 -3.65 2.89
CA GLN A 235 -19.24 -3.06 4.04
C GLN A 235 -18.03 -3.90 4.49
N VAL A 236 -18.22 -5.22 4.65
CA VAL A 236 -17.14 -6.16 5.01
C VAL A 236 -16.02 -6.13 3.99
N TYR A 237 -16.37 -6.19 2.70
CA TYR A 237 -15.39 -6.18 1.62
C TYR A 237 -14.63 -4.84 1.56
N SER A 238 -15.33 -3.71 1.74
CA SER A 238 -14.71 -2.38 1.82
C SER A 238 -13.70 -2.30 2.97
N ALA A 239 -14.06 -2.79 4.17
CA ALA A 239 -13.17 -2.82 5.32
C ALA A 239 -11.93 -3.71 5.08
N PHE A 240 -12.11 -4.87 4.43
CA PHE A 240 -10.99 -5.72 4.00
C PHE A 240 -10.07 -5.03 2.98
N LEU A 241 -10.63 -4.33 1.98
CA LEU A 241 -9.84 -3.59 0.99
C LEU A 241 -8.98 -2.51 1.65
N GLU A 242 -9.50 -1.75 2.62
CA GLU A 242 -8.70 -0.78 3.36
C GLU A 242 -7.67 -1.47 4.27
N ALA A 243 -8.04 -2.56 4.96
CA ALA A 243 -7.11 -3.34 5.79
C ALA A 243 -5.97 -3.97 4.97
N SER A 244 -6.17 -4.29 3.70
CA SER A 244 -5.15 -4.85 2.81
C SER A 244 -3.97 -3.91 2.52
N VAL A 245 -4.01 -2.65 2.98
CA VAL A 245 -2.86 -1.73 2.97
C VAL A 245 -1.73 -2.18 3.91
N THR A 246 -2.02 -3.01 4.92
CA THR A 246 -1.06 -3.27 6.01
C THR A 246 0.32 -3.81 5.57
N PRO A 247 0.46 -4.70 4.56
CA PRO A 247 1.79 -5.15 4.12
C PRO A 247 2.55 -4.07 3.35
N VAL A 248 1.83 -3.18 2.64
CA VAL A 248 2.39 -2.04 1.92
C VAL A 248 2.90 -0.99 2.91
N GLN A 249 2.10 -0.66 3.94
CA GLN A 249 2.53 0.18 5.05
C GLN A 249 3.74 -0.42 5.79
N ALA A 250 3.74 -1.73 6.09
CA ALA A 250 4.87 -2.38 6.73
C ALA A 250 6.16 -2.25 5.90
N SER A 251 6.08 -2.51 4.60
CA SER A 251 7.21 -2.42 3.67
C SER A 251 7.77 -1.00 3.58
N ILE A 252 6.90 0.01 3.44
CA ILE A 252 7.30 1.42 3.40
C ILE A 252 7.86 1.84 4.77
N ARG A 253 7.22 1.46 5.88
CA ARG A 253 7.68 1.77 7.26
C ARG A 253 9.09 1.24 7.50
N THR A 254 9.35 -0.02 7.17
CA THR A 254 10.69 -0.62 7.24
C THR A 254 11.69 0.19 6.40
N ALA A 255 11.36 0.48 5.15
CA ALA A 255 12.22 1.25 4.24
C ALA A 255 12.47 2.72 4.65
N LEU A 256 11.63 3.28 5.54
CA LEU A 256 11.83 4.59 6.18
C LEU A 256 12.68 4.48 7.46
N ILE A 257 12.56 3.40 8.24
CA ILE A 257 13.38 3.15 9.43
C ILE A 257 14.82 2.83 9.03
N ASP A 258 15.02 1.92 8.06
CA ASP A 258 16.34 1.53 7.54
C ASP A 258 17.15 2.75 7.08
N ARG A 259 16.45 3.74 6.52
CA ARG A 259 17.02 5.01 6.02
C ARG A 259 16.97 6.14 7.04
N GLY A 260 16.58 5.88 8.29
CA GLY A 260 16.57 6.87 9.38
C GLY A 260 15.59 8.04 9.23
N ILE A 261 14.60 7.95 8.32
CA ILE A 261 13.60 9.00 8.06
C ILE A 261 12.52 9.01 9.16
N ILE A 262 12.30 7.86 9.81
CA ILE A 262 11.48 7.71 11.02
C ILE A 262 12.22 6.86 12.06
N ALA A 263 11.86 7.03 13.33
CA ALA A 263 12.31 6.16 14.41
C ALA A 263 11.36 4.96 14.55
N GLY A 264 11.92 3.78 14.80
CA GLY A 264 11.17 2.56 15.09
C GLY A 264 12.07 1.34 15.09
N GLU A 265 11.51 0.19 15.44
CA GLU A 265 12.14 -1.11 15.25
C GLU A 265 11.65 -1.74 13.95
N VAL A 266 12.57 -2.39 13.24
CA VAL A 266 12.28 -3.24 12.08
C VAL A 266 12.17 -4.68 12.56
N GLN A 267 11.00 -5.27 12.40
CA GLN A 267 10.82 -6.71 12.54
C GLN A 267 11.00 -7.33 11.16
N TYR A 268 12.23 -7.74 10.84
CA TYR A 268 12.45 -8.66 9.73
C TYR A 268 11.79 -10.00 10.09
N ARG A 269 11.05 -10.59 9.16
CA ARG A 269 10.61 -11.99 9.29
C ARG A 269 11.86 -12.83 9.50
N GLN A 270 11.95 -13.55 10.61
CA GLN A 270 12.96 -14.59 10.75
C GLN A 270 12.61 -15.67 9.73
N SER A 271 13.51 -15.89 8.78
CA SER A 271 13.41 -16.99 7.82
C SER A 271 13.82 -18.28 8.53
N GLU A 272 12.83 -19.01 9.01
CA GLU A 272 12.92 -20.45 9.33
C GLU A 272 12.87 -21.29 8.04
#